data_AF-A0A496VVG6-F1
#
_entry.id   AF-A0A496VVG6-F1
#
_cell.length_a   1.000
_cell.length_b   1.000
_cell.length_c   1.000
_cell.angle_alpha   90.00
_cell.angle_beta   90.00
_cell.angle_gamma   90.00
#
_symmetry.space_group_name_H-M   'P 1'
#
loop_
_entity.id
_entity.type
_entity.pdbx_description
1 polymer ?
#
loop_
_entity_poly.entity_id
_entity_poly.type
_entity_poly.pdbx_seq_one_letter_code
_entity_poly.pdbx_strand_id
1 'polypeptide(L)'
;MNEWLIQNEMTIRLSSFFGILVLMATWEIFFPRRALTASKTVRWFNNLGIVFVNNLLLRWLFPIAAIGFAAVAEQAHWGVLNNVELPGWLSVFIAIVLLDGIIYLQHVMFHALPILWRLHRMHHADLDLDVTSGPRFHPLEMILSLLIKLAAIMVVGPPVVAVLLFEVILNVMAMFNHSNIALPGIIDRGLRWLIVTPDMHRVHHSTVNRETNSNFGFNLSIWDRLFGTYLAQPALGHQAMQIGLNQFREPKYLTLHWLLVLPFLSRQKTDSD
;
A
#
# COMPACT_ATOMS: atom_id res chain seq x y z
N MET A 1 18.52 -0.19 22.68
CA MET A 1 18.10 0.04 21.27
C MET A 1 16.57 0.03 21.16
N ASN A 2 15.88 -1.04 21.58
CA ASN A 2 14.42 -1.14 21.47
C ASN A 2 13.66 -0.01 22.20
N GLU A 3 14.07 0.37 23.41
CA GLU A 3 13.45 1.49 24.14
C GLU A 3 13.51 2.82 23.37
N TRP A 4 14.68 3.14 22.81
CA TRP A 4 14.84 4.36 21.99
C TRP A 4 13.96 4.31 20.74
N LEU A 5 13.89 3.15 20.06
CA LEU A 5 13.04 2.98 18.89
C LEU A 5 11.57 3.17 19.24
N ILE A 6 11.08 2.58 20.33
CA ILE A 6 9.69 2.73 20.79
C ILE A 6 9.39 4.19 21.17
N GLN A 7 10.31 4.87 21.85
CA GLN A 7 10.14 6.28 22.22
C GLN A 7 10.12 7.23 21.01
N ASN A 8 10.84 6.88 19.94
CA ASN A 8 11.00 7.73 18.75
C ASN A 8 10.19 7.23 17.53
N GLU A 9 9.46 6.12 17.63
CA GLU A 9 8.76 5.50 16.50
C GLU A 9 7.80 6.48 15.81
N MET A 10 7.09 7.28 16.60
CA MET A 10 6.11 8.24 16.09
C MET A 10 6.82 9.33 15.28
N THR A 11 7.91 9.89 15.81
CA THR A 11 8.72 10.90 15.13
C THR A 11 9.31 10.35 13.84
N ILE A 12 9.85 9.12 13.86
CA ILE A 12 10.42 8.47 12.68
C ILE A 12 9.35 8.26 11.61
N ARG A 13 8.19 7.71 11.98
CA ARG A 13 7.09 7.42 11.05
C ARG A 13 6.50 8.70 10.45
N LEU A 14 6.24 9.73 11.27
CA LEU A 14 5.69 11.00 10.79
C LEU A 14 6.70 11.75 9.92
N SER A 15 7.97 11.81 10.33
CA SER A 15 9.02 12.46 9.53
C SER A 15 9.19 11.75 8.18
N SER A 16 9.17 10.42 8.17
CA SER A 16 9.23 9.63 6.94
C SER A 16 7.99 9.89 6.07
N PHE A 17 6.79 9.89 6.65
CA PHE A 17 5.53 10.14 5.95
C PHE A 17 5.51 11.52 5.28
N PHE A 18 5.78 12.59 6.04
CA PHE A 18 5.76 13.94 5.49
C PHE A 18 6.93 14.17 4.54
N GLY A 19 8.10 13.59 4.81
CA GLY A 19 9.27 13.68 3.95
C GLY A 19 9.01 13.10 2.55
N ILE A 20 8.50 11.86 2.49
CA ILE A 20 8.20 11.23 1.19
C ILE A 20 6.99 11.89 0.51
N LEU A 21 5.98 12.33 1.28
CA LEU A 21 4.83 13.07 0.74
C LEU A 21 5.29 14.35 0.02
N VAL A 22 6.12 15.17 0.67
CA VAL A 22 6.67 16.40 0.08
C VAL A 22 7.56 16.09 -1.11
N LEU A 23 8.42 15.07 -1.01
CA LEU A 23 9.32 14.67 -2.09
C LEU A 23 8.56 14.26 -3.35
N MET A 24 7.60 13.34 -3.23
CA MET A 24 6.81 12.86 -4.36
C MET A 24 5.88 13.95 -4.89
N ALA A 25 5.21 14.71 -4.01
CA ALA A 25 4.35 15.82 -4.42
C ALA A 25 5.11 16.87 -5.25
N THR A 26 6.35 17.18 -4.85
CA THR A 26 7.22 18.12 -5.58
C THR A 26 7.62 17.52 -6.93
N TRP A 27 8.01 16.25 -6.95
CA TRP A 27 8.38 15.58 -8.20
C TRP A 27 7.21 15.53 -9.20
N GLU A 28 6.00 15.23 -8.73
CA GLU A 28 4.77 15.22 -9.56
C GLU A 28 4.46 16.57 -10.21
N ILE A 29 4.91 17.69 -9.65
CA ILE A 29 4.74 19.02 -10.26
C ILE A 29 5.64 19.17 -11.49
N PHE A 30 6.89 18.71 -11.40
CA PHE A 30 7.90 18.91 -12.45
C PHE A 30 7.86 17.84 -13.54
N PHE A 31 7.60 16.58 -13.17
CA PHE A 31 7.65 15.45 -14.09
C PHE A 31 6.43 14.52 -13.92
N PRO A 32 5.20 15.03 -14.14
CA PRO A 32 4.00 14.21 -14.08
C PRO A 32 4.01 13.17 -15.20
N ARG A 33 3.56 11.95 -14.88
CA ARG A 33 3.37 10.89 -15.86
C ARG A 33 2.11 11.10 -16.69
N ARG A 34 1.05 11.63 -16.07
CA ARG A 34 -0.25 11.88 -16.72
C ARG A 34 -0.80 13.24 -16.28
N ALA A 35 -1.57 13.88 -17.14
CA ALA A 35 -2.45 14.97 -16.71
C ALA A 35 -3.58 14.39 -15.84
N LEU A 36 -3.90 15.07 -14.74
CA LEU A 36 -5.00 14.66 -13.85
C LEU A 36 -6.34 14.99 -14.51
N THR A 37 -7.30 14.09 -14.38
CA THR A 37 -8.67 14.22 -14.88
C THR A 37 -9.65 14.66 -13.82
N ALA A 38 -9.31 14.46 -12.54
CA ALA A 38 -10.06 14.89 -11.38
C ALA A 38 -9.33 15.98 -10.58
N SER A 39 -10.08 16.75 -9.79
CA SER A 39 -9.53 17.84 -8.99
C SER A 39 -8.54 17.34 -7.95
N LYS A 40 -7.28 17.79 -8.05
CA LYS A 40 -6.21 17.48 -7.10
C LYS A 40 -6.60 17.86 -5.67
N THR A 41 -7.16 19.07 -5.48
CA THR A 41 -7.56 19.57 -4.15
C THR A 41 -8.63 18.69 -3.51
N VAL A 42 -9.64 18.27 -4.29
CA VAL A 42 -10.70 17.38 -3.79
C VAL A 42 -10.09 16.03 -3.40
N ARG A 43 -9.30 15.42 -4.29
CA ARG A 43 -8.68 14.12 -4.01
C ARG A 43 -7.77 14.18 -2.79
N TRP A 44 -6.90 15.18 -2.70
CA TRP A 44 -5.98 15.34 -1.57
C TRP A 44 -6.69 15.54 -0.24
N PHE A 45 -7.69 16.41 -0.19
CA PHE A 45 -8.45 16.65 1.04
C PHE A 45 -9.12 15.36 1.55
N ASN A 46 -9.73 14.59 0.65
CA ASN A 46 -10.44 13.38 1.03
C ASN A 46 -9.50 12.19 1.30
N ASN A 47 -8.43 12.03 0.52
CA ASN A 47 -7.42 11.00 0.71
C ASN A 47 -6.65 11.21 2.02
N LEU A 48 -6.18 12.42 2.30
CA LEU A 48 -5.52 12.73 3.58
C LEU A 48 -6.52 12.73 4.75
N GLY A 49 -7.76 13.13 4.51
CA GLY A 49 -8.85 13.03 5.47
C GLY A 49 -9.10 11.58 5.91
N ILE A 50 -9.17 10.63 4.97
CA ILE A 50 -9.34 9.22 5.35
C ILE A 50 -8.10 8.67 6.06
N VAL A 51 -6.89 9.08 5.67
CA VAL A 51 -5.66 8.71 6.39
C VAL A 51 -5.71 9.18 7.84
N PHE A 52 -6.17 10.41 8.09
CA PHE A 52 -6.35 10.93 9.44
C PHE A 52 -7.38 10.11 10.24
N VAL A 53 -8.55 9.84 9.67
CA VAL A 53 -9.61 9.01 10.28
C VAL A 53 -9.07 7.61 10.62
N ASN A 54 -8.35 6.98 9.70
CA ASN A 54 -7.77 5.66 9.89
C ASN A 54 -6.75 5.65 11.04
N ASN A 55 -5.85 6.63 11.10
CA ASN A 55 -4.84 6.70 12.17
C ASN A 55 -5.49 6.94 13.54
N LEU A 56 -6.50 7.82 13.62
CA LEU A 56 -7.24 8.07 14.86
C LEU A 56 -7.97 6.80 15.32
N LEU A 57 -8.68 6.13 14.42
CA LEU A 57 -9.41 4.90 14.70
C LEU A 57 -8.49 3.77 15.16
N LEU A 58 -7.41 3.52 14.43
CA LEU A 58 -6.46 2.47 14.79
C LEU A 58 -5.79 2.76 16.14
N ARG A 59 -5.43 4.02 16.42
CA ARG A 59 -4.83 4.39 17.72
C ARG A 59 -5.81 4.21 18.87
N TRP A 60 -7.10 4.43 18.64
CA TRP A 60 -8.15 4.22 19.63
C TRP A 60 -8.45 2.74 19.89
N LEU A 61 -8.58 1.92 18.83
CA LEU A 61 -8.88 0.50 18.94
C LEU A 61 -7.68 -0.34 19.41
N PHE A 62 -6.48 0.02 18.93
CA PHE A 62 -5.24 -0.72 19.15
C PHE A 62 -4.18 0.23 19.70
N PRO A 63 -4.23 0.57 21.00
CA PRO A 63 -3.29 1.51 21.61
C PRO A 63 -1.85 0.97 21.58
N ILE A 64 -1.69 -0.36 21.59
CA ILE A 64 -0.42 -1.02 21.35
C ILE A 64 -0.19 -1.07 19.84
N ALA A 65 0.78 -0.31 19.36
CA ALA A 65 1.23 -0.35 17.97
C ALA A 65 1.91 -1.69 17.64
N ALA A 66 2.06 -2.00 16.36
CA ALA A 66 2.72 -3.21 15.88
C ALA A 66 4.14 -3.41 16.47
N ILE A 67 4.86 -2.31 16.72
CA ILE A 67 6.21 -2.31 17.31
C ILE A 67 6.16 -2.75 18.78
N GLY A 68 5.19 -2.26 19.55
CA GLY A 68 4.97 -2.71 20.93
C GLY A 68 4.58 -4.18 20.99
N PHE A 69 3.75 -4.65 20.05
CA PHE A 69 3.39 -6.06 19.93
C PHE A 69 4.60 -6.94 19.59
N ALA A 70 5.50 -6.47 18.71
CA ALA A 70 6.75 -7.17 18.41
C ALA A 70 7.66 -7.29 19.65
N ALA A 71 7.70 -6.25 20.51
CA ALA A 71 8.46 -6.30 21.75
C ALA A 71 7.90 -7.34 22.74
N VAL A 72 6.57 -7.45 22.81
CA VAL A 72 5.90 -8.51 23.59
C VAL A 72 6.20 -9.89 23.01
N ALA A 73 6.13 -10.06 21.68
CA ALA A 73 6.44 -11.31 21.01
C ALA A 73 7.90 -11.74 21.24
N GLU A 74 8.84 -10.79 21.21
CA GLU A 74 10.27 -11.02 21.52
C GLU A 74 10.45 -11.49 22.96
N GLN A 75 9.85 -10.82 23.95
CA GLN A 75 9.91 -11.21 25.36
C GLN A 75 9.26 -12.57 25.64
N ALA A 76 8.19 -12.90 24.92
CA ALA A 76 7.47 -14.16 25.06
C ALA A 76 8.05 -15.30 24.21
N HIS A 77 9.14 -15.06 23.46
CA HIS A 77 9.73 -16.00 22.50
C HIS A 77 8.72 -16.54 21.47
N TRP A 78 7.77 -15.71 21.03
CA TRP A 78 6.83 -16.08 19.97
C TRP A 78 7.45 -15.92 18.59
N GLY A 79 7.15 -16.87 17.70
CA GLY A 79 7.52 -16.82 16.30
C GLY A 79 8.91 -17.37 15.97
N VAL A 80 9.10 -17.73 14.70
CA VAL A 80 10.25 -18.53 14.26
C VAL A 80 11.58 -17.81 14.50
N LEU A 81 11.70 -16.54 14.14
CA LEU A 81 12.97 -15.80 14.22
C LEU A 81 13.41 -15.50 15.65
N ASN A 82 12.50 -15.52 16.63
CA ASN A 82 12.83 -15.40 18.05
C ASN A 82 13.37 -16.71 18.66
N ASN A 83 13.25 -17.82 17.93
CA ASN A 83 13.66 -19.16 18.38
C ASN A 83 14.83 -19.73 17.55
N VAL A 84 15.39 -18.97 16.61
CA VAL A 84 16.55 -19.37 15.80
C VAL A 84 17.67 -18.37 15.99
N GLU A 85 18.88 -18.88 16.28
CA GLU A 85 20.07 -18.05 16.37
C GLU A 85 20.54 -17.61 14.98
N LEU A 86 20.34 -16.33 14.67
CA LEU A 86 20.80 -15.69 13.44
C LEU A 86 21.54 -14.38 13.76
N PRO A 87 22.51 -13.96 12.92
CA PRO A 87 23.03 -12.60 12.98
C PRO A 87 21.88 -11.58 12.88
N GLY A 88 21.89 -10.55 13.73
CA GLY A 88 20.77 -9.61 13.84
C GLY A 88 20.38 -8.96 12.51
N TRP A 89 21.35 -8.59 11.67
CA TRP A 89 21.09 -8.00 10.35
C TRP A 89 20.37 -8.99 9.40
N LEU A 90 20.69 -10.28 9.50
CA LEU A 90 20.07 -11.33 8.68
C LEU A 90 18.63 -11.59 9.13
N SER A 91 18.38 -11.62 10.45
CA SER A 91 17.03 -11.70 11.01
C SER A 91 16.16 -10.53 10.56
N VAL A 92 16.70 -9.30 10.58
CA VAL A 92 16.00 -8.10 10.07
C VAL A 92 15.68 -8.23 8.58
N PHE A 93 16.66 -8.64 7.77
CA PHE A 93 16.47 -8.81 6.32
C PHE A 93 15.38 -9.86 6.02
N ILE A 94 15.46 -11.04 6.63
CA ILE A 94 14.48 -12.12 6.44
C ILE A 94 13.09 -11.66 6.89
N ALA A 95 12.99 -10.99 8.04
CA ALA A 95 11.73 -10.44 8.54
C ALA A 95 11.08 -9.48 7.53
N ILE A 96 11.83 -8.53 6.99
CA ILE A 96 11.32 -7.57 5.99
C ILE A 96 10.81 -8.29 4.73
N VAL A 97 11.57 -9.26 4.22
CA VAL A 97 11.18 -10.04 3.03
C VAL A 97 9.92 -10.86 3.30
N LEU A 98 9.83 -11.55 4.44
CA LEU A 98 8.65 -12.36 4.80
C LEU A 98 7.41 -11.49 5.01
N LEU A 99 7.54 -10.36 5.70
CA LEU A 99 6.44 -9.41 5.89
C LEU A 99 5.97 -8.82 4.56
N ASP A 100 6.89 -8.51 3.64
CA ASP A 100 6.53 -8.06 2.28
C ASP A 100 5.76 -9.13 1.50
N GLY A 101 6.20 -10.39 1.59
CA GLY A 101 5.47 -11.53 0.99
C GLY A 101 4.06 -11.70 1.58
N ILE A 102 3.89 -11.45 2.88
CA ILE A 102 2.56 -11.47 3.52
C ILE A 102 1.68 -10.31 3.00
N ILE A 103 2.25 -9.13 2.79
CA ILE A 103 1.51 -8.01 2.17
C ILE A 103 1.13 -8.33 0.73
N TYR A 104 2.02 -8.96 -0.05
CA TYR A 104 1.69 -9.45 -1.39
C TYR A 104 0.50 -10.43 -1.35
N LEU A 105 0.54 -11.44 -0.46
CA LEU A 105 -0.56 -12.40 -0.33
C LEU A 105 -1.86 -11.74 0.14
N GLN A 106 -1.77 -10.82 1.09
CA GLN A 106 -2.91 -10.01 1.51
C GLN A 106 -3.53 -9.31 0.30
N HIS A 107 -2.71 -8.65 -0.51
CA HIS A 107 -3.19 -7.91 -1.67
C HIS A 107 -3.89 -8.81 -2.70
N VAL A 108 -3.30 -9.98 -3.00
CA VAL A 108 -3.93 -11.01 -3.84
C VAL A 108 -5.29 -11.43 -3.26
N MET A 109 -5.39 -11.69 -1.95
CA MET A 109 -6.67 -12.06 -1.32
C MET A 109 -7.71 -10.95 -1.41
N PHE A 110 -7.29 -9.69 -1.30
CA PHE A 110 -8.17 -8.53 -1.44
C PHE A 110 -8.74 -8.40 -2.86
N HIS A 111 -8.06 -8.92 -3.89
CA HIS A 111 -8.62 -9.02 -5.24
C HIS A 111 -9.44 -10.30 -5.47
N ALA A 112 -8.99 -11.43 -4.91
CA ALA A 112 -9.59 -12.72 -5.19
C ALA A 112 -10.91 -12.95 -4.45
N LEU A 113 -11.06 -12.44 -3.22
CA LEU A 113 -12.22 -12.67 -2.38
C LEU A 113 -13.24 -11.52 -2.52
N PRO A 114 -14.48 -11.78 -2.96
CA PRO A 114 -15.46 -10.71 -3.24
C PRO A 114 -15.73 -9.75 -2.07
N ILE A 115 -15.71 -10.25 -0.83
CA ILE A 115 -15.94 -9.44 0.37
C ILE A 115 -14.75 -8.50 0.62
N LEU A 116 -13.52 -8.99 0.45
CA LEU A 116 -12.32 -8.18 0.64
C LEU A 116 -12.17 -7.18 -0.51
N TRP A 117 -12.49 -7.59 -1.74
CA TRP A 117 -12.53 -6.69 -2.90
C TRP A 117 -13.48 -5.54 -2.69
N ARG A 118 -14.62 -5.74 -2.02
CA ARG A 118 -15.53 -4.64 -1.71
C ARG A 118 -14.87 -3.57 -0.85
N LEU A 119 -14.00 -3.94 0.09
CA LEU A 119 -13.22 -2.97 0.86
C LEU A 119 -12.16 -2.31 -0.03
N HIS A 120 -11.38 -3.13 -0.74
CA HIS A 120 -10.27 -2.69 -1.57
C HIS A 120 -10.69 -1.80 -2.74
N ARG A 121 -11.89 -1.98 -3.28
CA ARG A 121 -12.36 -1.19 -4.42
C ARG A 121 -12.44 0.30 -4.10
N MET A 122 -12.52 0.70 -2.82
CA MET A 122 -12.40 2.11 -2.44
C MET A 122 -11.07 2.69 -2.91
N HIS A 123 -9.98 1.93 -2.74
CA HIS A 123 -8.64 2.28 -3.20
C HIS A 123 -8.61 2.40 -4.74
N HIS A 124 -9.14 1.40 -5.44
CA HIS A 124 -9.25 1.40 -6.90
C HIS A 124 -10.26 2.37 -7.49
N ALA A 125 -11.14 2.98 -6.70
CA ALA A 125 -12.12 3.93 -7.19
C ALA A 125 -11.52 5.32 -7.48
N ASP A 126 -10.20 5.50 -7.34
CA ASP A 126 -9.57 6.73 -7.82
C ASP A 126 -9.63 6.86 -9.34
N LEU A 127 -9.75 8.09 -9.84
CA LEU A 127 -9.76 8.34 -11.28
C LEU A 127 -8.38 8.66 -11.84
N ASP A 128 -7.49 9.11 -10.96
CA ASP A 128 -6.08 9.34 -11.25
C ASP A 128 -5.26 8.77 -10.08
N LEU A 129 -3.97 8.53 -10.32
CA LEU A 129 -3.04 8.21 -9.25
C LEU A 129 -2.15 9.41 -8.96
N ASP A 130 -1.88 9.62 -7.68
CA ASP A 130 -0.85 10.51 -7.16
C ASP A 130 -0.39 10.01 -5.78
N VAL A 131 0.58 10.71 -5.19
CA VAL A 131 1.17 10.39 -3.89
C VAL A 131 0.14 10.13 -2.77
N THR A 132 -1.01 10.81 -2.80
CA THR A 132 -2.07 10.64 -1.78
C THR A 132 -2.95 9.43 -2.01
N SER A 133 -2.90 8.83 -3.20
CA SER A 133 -3.67 7.64 -3.55
C SER A 133 -3.14 6.39 -2.85
N GLY A 134 -1.83 6.34 -2.61
CA GLY A 134 -1.17 5.21 -1.95
C GLY A 134 -1.74 4.86 -0.59
N PRO A 135 -1.85 5.80 0.37
CA PRO A 135 -2.38 5.50 1.71
C PRO A 135 -3.93 5.55 1.79
N ARG A 136 -4.64 5.68 0.66
CA ARG A 136 -6.10 5.75 0.62
C ARG A 136 -6.73 4.35 0.71
N PHE A 137 -7.05 3.92 1.94
CA PHE A 137 -7.73 2.65 2.22
C PHE A 137 -8.96 2.83 3.12
N HIS A 138 -9.89 1.89 3.02
CA HIS A 138 -11.09 1.89 3.85
C HIS A 138 -10.75 1.56 5.32
N PRO A 139 -11.42 2.15 6.34
CA PRO A 139 -11.11 1.88 7.74
C PRO A 139 -11.19 0.40 8.14
N LEU A 140 -12.17 -0.34 7.61
CA LEU A 140 -12.27 -1.79 7.85
C LEU A 140 -11.10 -2.58 7.24
N GLU A 141 -10.60 -2.15 6.08
CA GLU A 141 -9.41 -2.75 5.47
C GLU A 141 -8.17 -2.43 6.30
N MET A 142 -8.04 -1.23 6.85
CA MET A 142 -6.94 -0.86 7.73
C MET A 142 -6.94 -1.69 9.04
N ILE A 143 -8.11 -1.93 9.63
CA ILE A 143 -8.26 -2.80 10.80
C ILE A 143 -7.83 -4.23 10.44
N LEU A 144 -8.37 -4.79 9.36
CA LEU A 144 -8.03 -6.15 8.93
C LEU A 144 -6.54 -6.29 8.59
N SER A 145 -5.96 -5.31 7.90
CA SER A 145 -4.53 -5.27 7.58
C SER A 145 -3.67 -5.23 8.85
N LEU A 146 -4.07 -4.48 9.87
CA LEU A 146 -3.37 -4.49 11.15
C LEU A 146 -3.45 -5.85 11.82
N LEU A 147 -4.62 -6.49 11.86
CA LEU A 147 -4.79 -7.82 12.44
C LEU A 147 -3.93 -8.88 11.73
N ILE A 148 -3.90 -8.85 10.38
CA ILE A 148 -3.02 -9.72 9.59
C ILE A 148 -1.55 -9.47 9.94
N LYS A 149 -1.15 -8.19 10.08
CA LYS A 149 0.22 -7.82 10.46
C LYS A 149 0.58 -8.30 11.87
N LEU A 150 -0.33 -8.20 12.84
CA LEU A 150 -0.10 -8.70 14.20
C LEU A 150 0.03 -10.23 14.21
N ALA A 151 -0.82 -10.93 13.45
CA ALA A 151 -0.68 -12.38 13.27
C ALA A 151 0.66 -12.76 12.61
N ALA A 152 1.08 -11.99 11.60
CA ALA A 152 2.38 -12.17 10.95
C ALA A 152 3.54 -11.96 11.94
N ILE A 153 3.50 -10.92 12.76
CA ILE A 153 4.51 -10.66 13.80
C ILE A 153 4.55 -11.83 14.81
N MET A 154 3.39 -12.35 15.22
CA MET A 154 3.32 -13.49 16.14
C MET A 154 3.95 -14.75 15.55
N VAL A 155 3.73 -15.05 14.27
CA VAL A 155 4.24 -16.26 13.61
C VAL A 155 5.70 -16.11 13.19
N VAL A 156 6.09 -14.97 12.63
CA VAL A 156 7.45 -14.71 12.14
C VAL A 156 8.40 -14.43 13.30
N GLY A 157 7.94 -13.73 14.34
CA GLY A 157 8.79 -13.28 15.45
C GLY A 157 9.86 -12.26 15.04
N PRO A 158 9.54 -11.23 14.23
CA PRO A 158 10.54 -10.29 13.74
C PRO A 158 11.12 -9.42 14.87
N PRO A 159 12.42 -9.06 14.81
CA PRO A 159 12.98 -8.07 15.73
C PRO A 159 12.21 -6.75 15.70
N VAL A 160 12.10 -6.05 16.82
CA VAL A 160 11.39 -4.75 16.94
C VAL A 160 11.83 -3.75 15.87
N VAL A 161 13.15 -3.67 15.62
CA VAL A 161 13.71 -2.80 14.59
C VAL A 161 13.26 -3.18 13.17
N ALA A 162 13.08 -4.46 12.88
CA ALA A 162 12.61 -4.93 11.58
C ALA A 162 11.15 -4.49 11.34
N VAL A 163 10.30 -4.54 12.37
CA VAL A 163 8.91 -4.08 12.27
C VAL A 163 8.84 -2.58 12.01
N LEU A 164 9.61 -1.76 12.74
CA LEU A 164 9.67 -0.32 12.50
C LEU A 164 10.16 -0.01 11.08
N LEU A 165 11.27 -0.61 10.65
CA LEU A 165 11.81 -0.42 9.31
C LEU A 165 10.81 -0.85 8.24
N PHE A 166 10.16 -1.99 8.42
CA PHE A 166 9.14 -2.47 7.50
C PHE A 166 7.97 -1.51 7.37
N GLU A 167 7.46 -0.96 8.48
CA GLU A 167 6.37 0.02 8.43
C GLU A 167 6.77 1.32 7.71
N VAL A 168 8.01 1.78 7.91
CA VAL A 168 8.55 2.95 7.21
C VAL A 168 8.69 2.67 5.72
N ILE A 169 9.29 1.53 5.35
CA ILE A 169 9.45 1.10 3.95
C ILE A 169 8.09 0.98 3.29
N LEU A 170 7.13 0.30 3.93
CA LEU A 170 5.78 0.12 3.42
C LEU A 170 5.11 1.48 3.16
N ASN A 171 5.25 2.45 4.08
CA ASN A 171 4.67 3.77 3.88
C ASN A 171 5.33 4.55 2.73
N VAL A 172 6.67 4.49 2.63
CA VAL A 172 7.44 5.12 1.56
C VAL A 172 7.06 4.53 0.20
N MET A 173 7.03 3.20 0.11
CA MET A 173 6.69 2.49 -1.13
C MET A 173 5.22 2.69 -1.51
N ALA A 174 4.29 2.78 -0.55
CA ALA A 174 2.90 3.12 -0.84
C ALA A 174 2.80 4.44 -1.60
N MET A 175 3.50 5.48 -1.13
CA MET A 175 3.49 6.81 -1.76
C MET A 175 4.30 6.84 -3.06
N PHE A 176 5.43 6.14 -3.12
CA PHE A 176 6.24 6.04 -4.34
C PHE A 176 5.48 5.32 -5.46
N ASN A 177 4.97 4.12 -5.23
CA ASN A 177 4.33 3.28 -6.26
C ASN A 177 3.04 3.88 -6.81
N HIS A 178 2.37 4.76 -6.07
CA HIS A 178 1.15 5.42 -6.50
C HIS A 178 1.40 6.83 -7.05
N SER A 179 2.61 7.35 -6.91
CA SER A 179 2.90 8.69 -7.36
C SER A 179 2.69 8.84 -8.87
N ASN A 180 2.28 10.03 -9.29
CA ASN A 180 2.12 10.39 -10.70
C ASN A 180 3.46 10.78 -11.34
N ILE A 181 4.59 10.20 -10.91
CA ILE A 181 5.89 10.58 -11.45
C ILE A 181 6.23 9.78 -12.72
N ALA A 182 6.89 10.43 -13.67
CA ALA A 182 7.45 9.79 -14.85
C ALA A 182 8.92 9.42 -14.59
N LEU A 183 9.20 8.14 -14.35
CA LEU A 183 10.57 7.65 -14.35
C LEU A 183 11.10 7.50 -15.79
N PRO A 184 12.38 7.83 -16.07
CA PRO A 184 13.00 7.51 -17.34
C PRO A 184 12.92 6.00 -17.62
N GLY A 185 12.54 5.62 -18.85
CA GLY A 185 12.23 4.22 -19.16
C GLY A 185 13.36 3.22 -18.91
N ILE A 186 14.63 3.65 -19.01
CA ILE A 186 15.79 2.80 -18.67
C ILE A 186 15.84 2.53 -17.15
N ILE A 187 15.62 3.57 -16.34
CA ILE A 187 15.64 3.48 -14.88
C ILE A 187 14.48 2.61 -14.41
N ASP A 188 13.27 2.89 -14.91
CA ASP A 188 12.07 2.11 -14.57
C ASP A 188 12.23 0.62 -14.90
N ARG A 189 12.75 0.27 -16.10
CA ARG A 189 13.02 -1.12 -16.47
C ARG A 189 14.02 -1.81 -15.55
N GLY A 190 15.05 -1.10 -15.07
CA GLY A 190 16.02 -1.63 -14.12
C GLY A 190 15.39 -1.84 -12.73
N LEU A 191 14.72 -0.82 -12.21
CA LEU A 191 14.12 -0.84 -10.87
C LEU A 191 13.06 -1.95 -10.72
N ARG A 192 12.23 -2.17 -11.75
CA ARG A 192 11.17 -3.20 -11.75
C ARG A 192 11.65 -4.63 -11.57
N TRP A 193 12.95 -4.91 -11.64
CA TRP A 193 13.49 -6.22 -11.29
C TRP A 193 13.50 -6.51 -9.80
N LEU A 194 13.54 -5.48 -8.96
CA LEU A 194 13.62 -5.62 -7.52
C LEU A 194 12.44 -4.95 -6.81
N ILE A 195 12.12 -3.71 -7.19
CA ILE A 195 11.09 -2.92 -6.52
C ILE A 195 9.90 -2.68 -7.43
N VAL A 196 8.74 -2.47 -6.82
CA VAL A 196 7.56 -2.00 -7.53
C VAL A 196 7.76 -0.52 -7.87
N THR A 197 7.47 -0.13 -9.12
CA THR A 197 7.62 1.26 -9.59
C THR A 197 6.25 1.90 -9.86
N PRO A 198 6.17 3.23 -9.96
CA PRO A 198 4.94 3.93 -10.28
C PRO A 198 4.24 3.40 -11.53
N ASP A 199 5.00 3.20 -12.62
CA ASP A 199 4.42 2.70 -13.86
C ASP A 199 4.01 1.22 -13.72
N MET A 200 4.74 0.39 -12.98
CA MET A 200 4.34 -1.00 -12.73
C MET A 200 3.01 -1.08 -11.97
N HIS A 201 2.90 -0.36 -10.86
CA HIS A 201 1.70 -0.41 -10.04
C HIS A 201 0.52 0.31 -10.69
N ARG A 202 0.74 1.32 -11.54
CA ARG A 202 -0.37 1.96 -12.27
C ARG A 202 -1.15 0.99 -13.16
N VAL A 203 -0.49 -0.02 -13.74
CA VAL A 203 -1.16 -1.07 -14.53
C VAL A 203 -2.25 -1.76 -13.70
N HIS A 204 -1.96 -2.04 -12.44
CA HIS A 204 -2.88 -2.67 -11.49
C HIS A 204 -4.12 -1.80 -11.19
N HIS A 205 -4.04 -0.48 -11.40
CA HIS A 205 -5.17 0.43 -11.25
C HIS A 205 -5.98 0.64 -12.53
N SER A 206 -5.71 -0.14 -13.58
CA SER A 206 -6.49 -0.12 -14.82
C SER A 206 -7.95 -0.52 -14.58
N THR A 207 -8.85 -0.02 -15.43
CA THR A 207 -10.24 -0.51 -15.51
C THR A 207 -10.35 -1.87 -16.21
N VAL A 208 -9.30 -2.32 -16.90
CA VAL A 208 -9.29 -3.60 -17.63
C VAL A 208 -8.96 -4.75 -16.68
N ASN A 209 -9.89 -5.67 -16.46
CA ASN A 209 -9.77 -6.76 -15.48
C ASN A 209 -8.44 -7.53 -15.50
N ARG A 210 -7.87 -7.82 -16.68
CA ARG A 210 -6.58 -8.52 -16.82
C ARG A 210 -5.40 -7.68 -16.30
N GLU A 211 -5.47 -6.37 -16.46
CA GLU A 211 -4.46 -5.42 -15.98
C GLU A 211 -4.68 -5.17 -14.48
N THR A 212 -5.93 -5.01 -14.03
CA THR A 212 -6.27 -4.83 -12.61
C THR A 212 -5.81 -5.99 -11.74
N ASN A 213 -5.94 -7.22 -12.23
CA ASN A 213 -5.55 -8.42 -11.50
C ASN A 213 -4.11 -8.86 -11.85
N SER A 214 -3.18 -7.90 -11.81
CA SER A 214 -1.75 -8.10 -12.02
C SER A 214 -0.94 -7.17 -11.12
N ASN A 215 0.37 -7.37 -10.98
CA ASN A 215 1.29 -6.49 -10.21
C ASN A 215 0.84 -6.21 -8.77
N PHE A 216 0.56 -7.27 -8.00
CA PHE A 216 0.13 -7.19 -6.60
C PHE A 216 1.27 -6.89 -5.62
N GLY A 217 2.53 -6.96 -6.07
CA GLY A 217 3.69 -6.60 -5.28
C GLY A 217 3.54 -5.22 -4.67
N PHE A 218 4.12 -5.04 -3.48
CA PHE A 218 4.11 -3.78 -2.77
C PHE A 218 5.50 -3.17 -2.66
N ASN A 219 6.42 -3.75 -1.88
CA ASN A 219 7.81 -3.27 -1.89
C ASN A 219 8.60 -3.96 -2.99
N LEU A 220 8.58 -5.30 -3.00
CA LEU A 220 9.37 -6.09 -3.95
C LEU A 220 8.52 -6.61 -5.11
N SER A 221 9.02 -6.45 -6.34
CA SER A 221 8.37 -6.97 -7.55
C SER A 221 8.65 -8.45 -7.81
N ILE A 222 9.53 -9.07 -7.00
CA ILE A 222 9.91 -10.47 -7.13
C ILE A 222 8.73 -11.42 -6.94
N TRP A 223 7.76 -11.05 -6.09
CA TRP A 223 6.58 -11.87 -5.83
C TRP A 223 5.72 -12.00 -7.08
N ASP A 224 5.56 -10.91 -7.84
CA ASP A 224 4.81 -10.95 -9.10
C ASP A 224 5.45 -11.83 -10.16
N ARG A 225 6.78 -11.95 -10.13
CA ARG A 225 7.52 -12.86 -11.04
C ARG A 225 7.37 -14.30 -10.58
N LEU A 226 7.56 -14.54 -9.29
CA LEU A 226 7.49 -15.86 -8.69
C LEU A 226 6.11 -16.50 -8.89
N PHE A 227 5.05 -15.71 -8.76
CA PHE A 227 3.67 -16.18 -8.87
C PHE A 227 3.00 -15.88 -10.21
N GLY A 228 3.74 -15.34 -11.19
CA GLY A 228 3.25 -15.14 -12.55
C GLY A 228 2.18 -14.06 -12.71
N THR A 229 2.10 -13.10 -11.78
CA THR A 229 1.14 -11.97 -11.82
C THR A 229 1.76 -10.70 -12.41
N TYR A 230 3.01 -10.73 -12.86
CA TYR A 230 3.66 -9.57 -13.45
C TYR A 230 3.11 -9.21 -14.85
N LEU A 231 2.73 -7.95 -15.02
CA LEU A 231 2.33 -7.38 -16.31
C LEU A 231 3.09 -6.07 -16.57
N ALA A 232 3.97 -6.08 -17.58
CA ALA A 232 4.92 -5.00 -17.80
C ALA A 232 4.26 -3.68 -18.25
N GLN A 233 3.28 -3.76 -19.16
CA GLN A 233 2.68 -2.60 -19.81
C GLN A 233 1.18 -2.83 -20.05
N PRO A 234 0.33 -1.82 -19.85
CA PRO A 234 -1.08 -1.91 -20.18
C PRO A 234 -1.26 -1.92 -21.71
N ALA A 235 -2.33 -2.53 -22.21
CA ALA A 235 -2.56 -2.73 -23.65
C ALA A 235 -2.64 -1.42 -24.44
N LEU A 236 -3.23 -0.38 -23.84
CA LEU A 236 -3.34 0.95 -24.44
C LEU A 236 -2.14 1.87 -24.12
N GLY A 237 -1.13 1.38 -23.41
CA GLY A 237 -0.04 2.19 -22.90
C GLY A 237 -0.46 3.11 -21.74
N HIS A 238 0.53 3.60 -20.97
CA HIS A 238 0.28 4.34 -19.73
C HIS A 238 -0.51 5.66 -19.90
N GLN A 239 -0.48 6.26 -21.10
CA GLN A 239 -1.19 7.51 -21.38
C GLN A 239 -2.68 7.29 -21.66
N ALA A 240 -3.02 6.26 -22.45
CA ALA A 240 -4.39 6.02 -22.89
C ALA A 240 -5.15 4.99 -22.04
N MET A 241 -4.48 4.24 -21.14
CA MET A 241 -5.16 3.38 -20.18
C MET A 241 -6.11 4.19 -19.28
N GLN A 242 -7.26 3.64 -18.95
CA GLN A 242 -8.18 4.27 -18.00
C GLN A 242 -7.87 3.77 -16.58
N ILE A 243 -7.73 4.69 -15.65
CA ILE A 243 -7.59 4.39 -14.22
C ILE A 243 -8.97 4.39 -13.59
N GLY A 244 -9.13 3.53 -12.59
CA GLY A 244 -10.27 3.52 -11.71
C GLY A 244 -11.19 2.33 -11.92
N LEU A 245 -12.46 2.51 -11.54
CA LEU A 245 -13.51 1.52 -11.74
C LEU A 245 -14.58 2.08 -12.65
N ASN A 246 -15.02 1.30 -13.63
CA ASN A 246 -16.03 1.73 -14.62
C ASN A 246 -17.33 2.19 -13.96
N GLN A 247 -17.70 1.60 -12.82
CA GLN A 247 -18.94 1.90 -12.11
C GLN A 247 -18.87 3.17 -11.23
N PHE A 248 -17.66 3.68 -10.91
CA PHE A 248 -17.47 4.75 -9.92
C PHE A 248 -16.70 5.95 -10.49
N ARG A 249 -17.12 6.43 -11.66
CA ARG A 249 -16.42 7.51 -12.38
C ARG A 249 -16.91 8.93 -12.07
N GLU A 250 -18.05 9.06 -11.40
CA GLU A 250 -18.57 10.39 -11.02
C GLU A 250 -17.70 11.03 -9.92
N PRO A 251 -17.40 12.34 -9.99
CA PRO A 251 -16.55 13.03 -9.00
C PRO A 251 -17.01 12.90 -7.54
N LYS A 252 -18.31 12.67 -7.31
CA LYS A 252 -18.85 12.44 -5.96
C LYS A 252 -18.15 11.25 -5.28
N TYR A 253 -17.78 10.20 -6.01
CA TYR A 253 -17.14 9.01 -5.42
C TYR A 253 -15.73 9.26 -4.88
N LEU A 254 -15.16 10.45 -5.10
CA LEU A 254 -13.87 10.89 -4.57
C LEU A 254 -13.98 11.66 -3.24
N THR A 255 -15.20 11.82 -2.71
CA THR A 255 -15.44 12.56 -1.46
C THR A 255 -15.53 11.61 -0.27
N LEU A 256 -15.12 12.08 0.92
CA LEU A 256 -14.90 11.26 2.11
C LEU A 256 -16.13 10.43 2.50
N HIS A 257 -17.34 10.99 2.39
CA HIS A 257 -18.56 10.24 2.68
C HIS A 257 -18.77 9.08 1.70
N TRP A 258 -18.55 9.30 0.40
CA TRP A 258 -18.65 8.23 -0.59
C TRP A 258 -17.51 7.23 -0.48
N LEU A 259 -16.30 7.65 -0.08
CA LEU A 259 -15.19 6.71 0.21
C LEU A 259 -15.60 5.66 1.25
N LEU A 260 -16.30 6.08 2.31
CA LEU A 260 -16.80 5.20 3.36
C LEU A 260 -17.99 4.34 2.91
N VAL A 261 -18.84 4.86 2.01
CA VAL A 261 -20.04 4.15 1.53
C VAL A 261 -19.71 3.15 0.42
N LEU A 262 -18.64 3.39 -0.36
CA LEU A 262 -18.29 2.65 -1.56
C LEU A 262 -18.32 1.11 -1.36
N PRO A 263 -17.73 0.52 -0.33
CA PRO A 263 -17.78 -0.93 -0.14
C PRO A 263 -19.18 -1.54 -0.05
N PHE A 264 -20.16 -0.75 0.40
CA PHE A 264 -21.51 -1.22 0.68
C PHE A 264 -22.45 -1.10 -0.53
N LEU A 265 -22.06 -0.34 -1.55
CA LEU A 265 -22.85 -0.23 -2.79
C LEU A 265 -22.77 -1.53 -3.60
N SER A 266 -23.90 -1.98 -4.11
CA SER A 266 -23.99 -3.12 -5.03
C SER A 266 -23.21 -2.84 -6.32
N ARG A 267 -22.75 -3.91 -6.97
CA ARG A 267 -22.21 -3.84 -8.33
C ARG A 267 -23.35 -3.37 -9.23
N GLN A 268 -23.25 -2.16 -9.80
CA GLN A 268 -24.06 -1.84 -10.97
C GLN A 268 -23.51 -2.70 -12.11
N LYS A 269 -24.37 -3.55 -12.71
CA LYS A 269 -24.01 -4.26 -13.94
C LYS A 269 -23.56 -3.21 -14.96
N THR A 270 -22.33 -3.31 -15.42
CA THR A 270 -21.87 -2.64 -16.64
C THR A 270 -21.92 -3.64 -17.77
N ASP A 271 -22.21 -3.20 -18.99
CA ASP A 271 -22.46 -4.03 -20.18
C ASP A 271 -21.24 -4.85 -20.67
N SER A 272 -20.18 -4.96 -19.85
CA SER A 272 -18.92 -5.61 -20.16
C SER A 272 -18.48 -6.68 -19.14
N ASP A 273 -19.39 -7.13 -18.27
CA ASP A 273 -19.22 -8.37 -17.47
C ASP A 273 -19.60 -9.60 -18.32
#